data_AF-A0A0V8RX83-F1
#
_entry.id   AF-A0A0V8RX83-F1
#
_cell.length_a   1.000
_cell.length_b   1.000
_cell.length_c   1.000
_cell.angle_alpha   90.00
_cell.angle_beta   90.00
_cell.angle_gamma   90.00
#
_symmetry.space_group_name_H-M   'P 1'
#
loop_
_entity.id
_entity.type
_entity.pdbx_description
1 polymer ?
#
loop_
_entity_poly.entity_id
_entity_poly.type
_entity_poly.pdbx_seq_one_letter_code
_entity_poly.pdbx_strand_id
1 'polypeptide(L)'
;MSEEEARREEEQQEELPKKKIDVKTAISMIPPASQVLGREKRQRERRVRLRFHNELKEGIAKVNPELLKEIGEGEYIEVVVARRHRFRYRVEKDDSVPPNEIWVNGTNLPEYGVSDNTIVTVRIARS
;
A
#
# COMPACT_ATOMS: atom_id res chain seq x y z
N MET A 1 -58.01 2.86 -61.86
CA MET A 1 -56.75 2.16 -62.19
C MET A 1 -56.30 2.74 -63.51
N SER A 2 -55.13 3.34 -63.71
CA SER A 2 -53.85 3.21 -63.02
C SER A 2 -52.89 4.09 -63.83
N GLU A 3 -52.19 5.07 -63.25
CA GLU A 3 -50.71 5.08 -63.18
C GLU A 3 -50.22 5.98 -62.03
N GLU A 4 -51.13 6.73 -61.39
CA GLU A 4 -50.77 7.75 -60.39
C GLU A 4 -50.64 7.20 -58.96
N GLU A 5 -51.18 6.00 -58.72
CA GLU A 5 -51.11 5.32 -57.41
C GLU A 5 -49.79 4.56 -57.21
N ALA A 6 -49.04 4.25 -58.28
CA ALA A 6 -47.79 3.50 -58.18
C ALA A 6 -46.57 4.35 -57.78
N ARG A 7 -46.68 5.69 -57.84
CA ARG A 7 -45.57 6.60 -57.49
C ARG A 7 -45.56 7.08 -56.04
N ARG A 8 -46.59 6.76 -55.25
CA ARG A 8 -46.69 7.18 -53.85
C ARG A 8 -46.23 6.13 -52.83
N GLU A 9 -45.82 4.95 -53.28
CA GLU A 9 -45.32 3.89 -52.41
C GLU A 9 -43.79 3.83 -52.29
N GLU A 10 -43.03 4.65 -53.02
CA GLU A 10 -41.57 4.68 -52.91
C GLU A 10 -41.03 5.59 -51.78
N GLU A 11 -41.89 6.35 -51.08
CA GLU A 11 -41.46 7.29 -50.03
C GLU A 11 -41.32 6.69 -48.62
N GLN A 12 -41.52 5.38 -48.43
CA GLN A 12 -41.36 4.74 -47.12
C GLN A 12 -40.29 3.65 -47.14
N GLN A 13 -39.07 4.00 -47.56
CA GLN A 13 -37.91 3.27 -47.05
C GLN A 13 -37.71 3.67 -45.59
N GLU A 14 -38.15 2.76 -44.71
CA GLU A 14 -37.95 2.80 -43.27
C GLU A 14 -36.47 3.09 -42.93
N GLU A 15 -36.16 4.36 -42.66
CA GLU A 15 -34.97 4.71 -41.90
C GLU A 15 -35.18 4.22 -40.46
N LEU A 16 -34.81 2.96 -40.22
CA LEU A 16 -34.66 2.40 -38.89
C LEU A 16 -33.80 3.37 -38.06
N PRO A 17 -34.33 3.95 -36.97
CA PRO A 17 -33.55 4.88 -36.18
C PRO A 17 -32.41 4.10 -35.53
N LYS A 18 -31.19 4.30 -36.04
CA LYS A 18 -29.96 3.80 -35.42
C LYS A 18 -29.82 4.50 -34.07
N LYS A 19 -30.40 3.90 -33.03
CA LYS A 19 -30.17 4.29 -31.63
C LYS A 19 -28.68 4.11 -31.37
N LYS A 20 -27.94 5.20 -31.51
CA LYS A 20 -26.55 5.31 -31.06
C LYS A 20 -26.58 4.99 -29.58
N ILE A 21 -26.08 3.81 -29.22
CA ILE A 21 -25.93 3.42 -27.82
C ILE A 21 -25.08 4.52 -27.19
N ASP A 22 -25.64 5.22 -26.22
CA ASP A 22 -24.99 6.33 -25.55
C ASP A 22 -23.77 5.77 -24.80
N VAL A 23 -22.61 5.80 -25.45
CA VAL A 23 -21.32 5.28 -24.95
C VAL A 23 -20.99 5.89 -23.59
N LYS A 24 -21.45 7.12 -23.35
CA LYS A 24 -21.33 7.84 -22.09
C LYS A 24 -22.04 7.14 -20.93
N THR A 25 -23.21 6.53 -21.18
CA THR A 25 -23.97 5.77 -20.19
C THR A 25 -23.29 4.43 -19.90
N ALA A 26 -22.78 3.74 -20.92
CA ALA A 26 -22.02 2.49 -20.73
C ALA A 26 -20.73 2.71 -19.93
N ILE A 27 -20.00 3.81 -20.18
CA ILE A 27 -18.80 4.18 -19.41
C ILE A 27 -19.16 4.52 -17.96
N SER A 28 -20.31 5.18 -17.72
CA SER A 28 -20.76 5.52 -16.36
C SER A 28 -21.16 4.32 -15.50
N MET A 29 -21.48 3.18 -16.11
CA MET A 29 -21.81 1.93 -15.43
C MET A 29 -20.57 1.17 -14.95
N ILE A 30 -19.42 1.40 -15.58
CA ILE A 30 -18.14 0.82 -15.16
C ILE A 30 -17.58 1.74 -14.08
N PRO A 31 -17.58 1.34 -12.80
CA PRO A 31 -16.94 2.14 -11.77
C PRO A 31 -15.48 2.42 -12.18
N PRO A 32 -14.97 3.65 -12.03
CA PRO A 32 -13.56 3.94 -12.29
C PRO A 32 -12.69 2.95 -11.52
N ALA A 33 -11.61 2.46 -12.15
CA ALA A 33 -10.75 1.42 -11.57
C ALA A 33 -10.27 1.76 -10.14
N SER A 34 -10.13 3.05 -9.82
CA SER A 34 -9.79 3.56 -8.49
C SER A 34 -10.86 3.34 -7.40
N GLN A 35 -12.11 3.02 -7.76
CA GLN A 35 -13.17 2.65 -6.81
C GLN A 35 -13.26 1.13 -6.61
N VAL A 36 -12.89 0.33 -7.62
CA VAL A 36 -12.92 -1.14 -7.54
C VAL A 36 -11.68 -1.67 -6.82
N LEU A 37 -10.50 -1.10 -7.07
CA LEU A 37 -9.33 -1.33 -6.24
C LEU A 37 -9.51 -0.55 -4.95
N GLY A 38 -10.06 -1.23 -3.95
CA GLY A 38 -10.26 -0.68 -2.61
C GLY A 38 -9.05 0.08 -2.12
N ARG A 39 -9.30 1.20 -1.43
CA ARG A 39 -8.29 1.97 -0.70
C ARG A 39 -7.55 1.01 0.25
N GLU A 40 -6.43 0.46 -0.20
CA GLU A 40 -5.52 -0.27 0.68
C GLU A 40 -5.17 0.69 1.82
N LYS A 41 -5.55 0.33 3.06
CA LYS A 41 -5.17 1.08 4.26
C LYS A 41 -3.64 1.06 4.29
N ARG A 42 -3.01 2.13 3.79
CA ARG A 42 -1.56 2.29 3.79
C ARG A 42 -1.07 1.99 5.20
N GLN A 43 -0.24 0.96 5.33
CA GLN A 43 0.37 0.65 6.62
C GLN A 43 1.16 1.88 7.08
N ARG A 44 1.05 2.21 8.36
CA ARG A 44 1.83 3.30 8.93
C ARG A 44 3.26 2.80 9.07
N GLU A 45 4.13 3.31 8.22
CA GLU A 45 5.55 2.96 8.18
C GLU A 45 6.38 4.20 8.51
N ARG A 46 7.47 4.03 9.26
CA ARG A 46 8.41 5.12 9.57
C ARG A 46 9.84 4.71 9.20
N ARG A 47 10.59 5.66 8.65
CA ARG A 47 12.00 5.47 8.34
C ARG A 47 12.84 5.98 9.50
N VAL A 48 13.69 5.14 10.05
CA VAL A 48 14.51 5.42 11.23
C VAL A 48 15.93 4.91 11.02
N ARG A 49 16.85 5.35 11.87
CA ARG A 49 18.20 4.82 11.92
C ARG A 49 18.26 3.62 12.86
N LEU A 50 18.96 2.58 12.45
CA LEU A 50 19.17 1.39 13.26
C LEU A 50 20.55 1.47 13.93
N ARG A 51 20.60 1.28 15.24
CA ARG A 51 21.83 1.31 16.04
C ARG A 51 22.11 -0.05 16.66
N PHE A 52 23.38 -0.44 16.64
CA PHE A 52 23.82 -1.69 17.23
C PHE A 52 24.16 -1.51 18.70
N HIS A 53 23.53 -2.30 19.55
CA HIS A 53 23.89 -2.46 20.95
C HIS A 53 24.04 -3.94 21.24
N ASN A 54 25.29 -4.41 21.32
CA ASN A 54 25.59 -5.83 21.50
C ASN A 54 25.17 -6.36 22.88
N GLU A 55 24.90 -5.48 23.82
CA GLU A 55 24.37 -5.79 25.15
C GLU A 55 22.89 -6.22 25.12
N LEU A 56 22.17 -5.92 24.03
CA LEU A 56 20.77 -6.30 23.88
C LEU A 56 20.64 -7.78 23.54
N LYS A 57 19.54 -8.39 23.97
CA LYS A 57 19.23 -9.78 23.59
C LYS A 57 18.85 -9.86 22.10
N GLU A 58 19.29 -10.93 21.45
CA GLU A 58 18.88 -11.22 20.07
C GLU A 58 17.36 -11.36 19.96
N GLY A 59 16.78 -10.82 18.87
CA GLY A 59 15.34 -10.85 18.64
C GLY A 59 14.53 -9.79 19.40
N ILE A 60 15.17 -8.95 20.21
CA ILE A 60 14.54 -7.80 20.86
C ILE A 60 15.00 -6.49 20.19
N ALA A 61 14.06 -5.58 19.98
CA ALA A 61 14.34 -4.22 19.54
C ALA A 61 13.83 -3.24 20.59
N LYS A 62 14.73 -2.36 21.06
CA LYS A 62 14.34 -1.23 21.92
C LYS A 62 13.85 -0.08 21.06
N VAL A 63 12.67 0.41 21.39
CA VAL A 63 11.94 1.39 20.60
C VAL A 63 11.36 2.45 21.51
N ASN A 64 11.46 3.72 21.09
CA ASN A 64 10.82 4.82 21.77
C ASN A 64 9.27 4.68 21.68
N PRO A 65 8.50 4.88 22.77
CA PRO A 65 7.05 4.84 22.71
C PRO A 65 6.41 5.87 21.78
N GLU A 66 7.05 7.01 21.52
CA GLU A 66 6.59 7.99 20.52
C GLU A 66 6.64 7.43 19.09
N LEU A 67 7.69 6.67 18.75
CA LEU A 67 7.78 5.99 17.46
C LEU A 67 6.59 5.04 17.29
N LEU A 68 6.27 4.28 18.34
CA LEU A 68 5.15 3.34 18.34
C LEU A 68 3.80 4.04 18.19
N LYS A 69 3.60 5.24 18.77
CA LYS A 69 2.36 6.01 18.54
C LYS A 69 2.16 6.36 17.06
N GLU A 70 3.24 6.58 16.33
CA GLU A 70 3.17 6.92 14.90
C GLU A 70 2.93 5.69 14.01
N ILE A 71 3.66 4.59 14.21
CA ILE A 71 3.54 3.36 13.39
C ILE A 71 2.37 2.46 13.82
N GLY A 72 1.93 2.57 15.08
CA GLY A 72 0.90 1.76 15.71
C GLY A 72 1.44 0.93 16.89
N GLU A 73 0.52 0.46 17.74
CA GLU A 73 0.84 -0.42 18.86
C GLU A 73 0.83 -1.89 18.42
N GLY A 74 1.87 -2.63 18.79
CA GLY A 74 2.01 -4.06 18.50
C GLY A 74 3.16 -4.67 19.30
N GLU A 75 3.08 -5.97 19.56
CA GLU A 75 4.13 -6.71 20.29
C GLU A 75 5.38 -6.93 19.43
N TYR A 76 5.18 -7.02 18.12
CA TYR A 76 6.25 -7.28 17.16
C TYR A 76 6.34 -6.15 16.14
N ILE A 77 7.56 -5.75 15.83
CA ILE A 77 7.86 -4.87 14.69
C ILE A 77 8.59 -5.65 13.61
N GLU A 78 8.37 -5.20 12.39
CA GLU A 78 9.10 -5.65 11.24
C GLU A 78 10.01 -4.52 10.75
N VAL A 79 11.30 -4.82 10.70
CA VAL A 79 12.34 -3.92 10.22
C VAL A 79 12.72 -4.37 8.81
N VAL A 80 12.46 -3.50 7.85
CA VAL A 80 12.76 -3.71 6.44
C VAL A 80 14.00 -2.92 6.05
N VAL A 81 15.05 -3.62 5.64
CA VAL A 81 16.29 -3.01 5.17
C VAL A 81 16.31 -3.03 3.64
N ALA A 82 16.39 -1.84 3.04
CA ALA A 82 16.48 -1.64 1.59
C ALA A 82 15.43 -2.42 0.76
N ARG A 83 14.23 -2.66 1.31
CA ARG A 83 13.15 -3.49 0.72
C ARG A 83 13.52 -4.95 0.43
N ARG A 84 14.69 -5.41 0.85
CA ARG A 84 15.20 -6.76 0.57
C ARG A 84 15.12 -7.66 1.80
N HIS A 85 15.70 -7.20 2.91
CA HIS A 85 15.74 -7.97 4.15
C HIS A 85 14.63 -7.54 5.08
N ARG A 86 13.93 -8.50 5.67
CA ARG A 86 12.84 -8.28 6.63
C ARG A 86 13.18 -9.03 7.90
N PHE A 87 13.26 -8.32 9.01
CA PHE A 87 13.55 -8.88 10.31
C PHE A 87 12.38 -8.63 11.26
N ARG A 88 11.98 -9.64 12.00
CA ARG A 88 10.92 -9.54 13.01
C ARG A 88 11.56 -9.46 14.39
N TYR A 89 11.25 -8.40 15.12
CA TYR A 89 11.74 -8.20 16.48
C TYR A 89 10.57 -8.02 17.45
N ARG A 90 10.75 -8.48 18.67
CA ARG A 90 9.87 -8.16 19.79
C ARG A 90 10.16 -6.73 20.26
N VAL A 91 9.12 -5.96 20.50
CA VAL A 91 9.21 -4.56 20.94
C VAL A 91 9.47 -4.51 22.44
N GLU A 92 10.53 -3.81 22.83
CA GLU A 92 10.77 -3.36 24.20
C GLU A 92 10.75 -1.83 24.22
N LYS A 93 9.88 -1.25 25.06
CA LYS A 93 9.71 0.21 25.13
C LYS A 93 10.77 0.78 26.05
N ASP A 94 11.56 1.73 25.54
CA ASP A 94 12.62 2.40 26.31
C ASP A 94 12.67 3.88 25.89
N ASP A 95 12.46 4.78 26.86
CA ASP A 95 12.46 6.23 26.66
C ASP A 95 13.87 6.80 26.42
N SER A 96 14.91 6.02 26.72
CA SER A 96 16.31 6.39 26.46
C SER A 96 16.65 6.38 24.97
N VAL A 97 15.87 5.64 24.17
CA VAL A 97 16.06 5.55 22.73
C VAL A 97 15.45 6.80 22.07
N PRO A 98 16.17 7.51 21.19
CA PRO A 98 15.60 8.64 20.45
C PRO A 98 14.44 8.21 19.53
N PRO A 99 13.44 9.08 19.28
CA PRO A 99 12.26 8.74 18.46
C PRO A 99 12.57 8.49 16.97
N ASN A 100 13.78 8.81 16.50
CA ASN A 100 14.23 8.58 15.12
C ASN A 100 15.21 7.41 15.01
N GLU A 101 15.43 6.66 16.10
CA GLU A 101 16.36 5.56 16.17
C GLU A 101 15.70 4.30 16.76
N ILE A 102 16.25 3.13 16.44
CA ILE A 102 15.91 1.85 17.06
C ILE A 102 17.20 1.14 17.41
N TRP A 103 17.26 0.55 18.61
CA TRP A 103 18.40 -0.22 19.04
C TRP A 103 18.11 -1.71 18.95
N VAL A 104 19.03 -2.45 18.35
CA VAL A 104 18.95 -3.90 18.20
C VAL A 104 20.32 -4.53 18.46
N ASN A 105 20.33 -5.83 18.73
CA ASN A 105 21.58 -6.58 18.76
C ASN A 105 22.19 -6.65 17.35
N GLY A 106 23.43 -6.17 17.23
CA GLY A 106 24.19 -6.11 15.98
C GLY A 106 24.95 -7.37 15.59
N THR A 107 24.93 -8.44 16.39
CA THR A 107 25.83 -9.61 16.22
C THR A 107 25.66 -10.28 14.86
N ASN A 108 24.42 -10.52 14.42
CA ASN A 108 24.15 -11.23 13.15
C ASN A 108 23.84 -10.29 11.98
N LEU A 109 23.68 -8.98 12.23
CA LEU A 109 23.24 -8.01 11.23
C LEU A 109 24.27 -7.75 10.10
N PRO A 110 25.59 -7.74 10.36
CA PRO A 110 26.62 -7.65 9.33
C PRO A 110 26.57 -8.77 8.30
N GLU A 111 26.17 -9.99 8.68
CA GLU A 111 26.04 -11.13 7.75
C GLU A 111 24.97 -10.87 6.68
N TYR A 112 23.95 -10.08 7.02
CA TYR A 112 22.90 -9.65 6.10
C TYR A 112 23.25 -8.35 5.36
N GLY A 113 24.48 -7.84 5.50
CA GLY A 113 24.93 -6.58 4.90
C GLY A 113 24.31 -5.34 5.55
N VAL A 114 23.86 -5.45 6.80
CA VAL A 114 23.34 -4.32 7.57
C VAL A 114 24.47 -3.78 8.43
N SER A 115 24.77 -2.49 8.29
CA SER A 115 25.78 -1.79 9.10
C SER A 115 25.14 -0.97 10.21
N ASP A 116 25.93 -0.54 11.19
CA ASP A 116 25.46 0.45 12.15
C ASP A 116 25.01 1.72 11.43
N ASN A 117 24.03 2.41 12.01
CA ASN A 117 23.46 3.65 11.49
C ASN A 117 22.74 3.52 10.14
N THR A 118 22.38 2.30 9.73
CA THR A 118 21.62 2.05 8.51
C THR A 118 20.21 2.62 8.61
N ILE A 119 19.70 3.19 7.51
CA ILE A 119 18.31 3.65 7.42
C ILE A 119 17.41 2.47 7.11
N VAL A 120 16.44 2.23 7.97
CA VAL A 120 15.50 1.12 7.87
C VAL A 120 14.06 1.63 7.87
N THR A 121 13.17 0.88 7.24
CA THR A 121 11.73 1.12 7.31
C THR A 121 11.14 0.21 8.35
N VAL A 122 10.39 0.78 9.29
CA VAL A 122 9.79 0.04 10.42
C VAL A 122 8.30 0.08 10.26
N ARG A 123 7.68 -1.07 10.48
CA ARG A 123 6.23 -1.25 10.48
C ARG A 123 5.83 -2.22 11.57
N ILE A 124 4.56 -2.18 11.96
CA ILE A 124 4.02 -3.16 12.91
C ILE A 124 3.82 -4.50 12.19
N ALA A 125 4.38 -5.55 12.78
CA ALA A 125 4.11 -6.91 12.33
C ALA A 125 2.71 -7.29 12.81
N ARG A 126 1.76 -7.40 11.87
CA ARG A 126 0.44 -7.95 12.19
C ARG A 126 0.54 -9.47 12.27
N SER A 127 -0.17 -10.04 13.23
CA SER A 127 -0.45 -11.48 13.27
C SER A 127 -1.55 -11.86 12.29
#